data_AF-A0A934UJB2-F1
#
_entry.id   AF-A0A934UJB2-F1
#
_cell.length_a   1.000
_cell.length_b   1.000
_cell.length_c   1.000
_cell.angle_alpha   90.00
_cell.angle_beta   90.00
_cell.angle_gamma   90.00
#
_symmetry.space_group_name_H-M   'P 1'
#
loop_
_entity.id
_entity.type
_entity.pdbx_description
1 polymer ?
#
loop_
_entity_poly.entity_id
_entity_poly.type
_entity_poly.pdbx_seq_one_letter_code
_entity_poly.pdbx_strand_id
1 'polypeptide(L)' 'MIKINYKIQFLLFLVCLFFIGMGLYEIATLGLEENKSLFWQLSPFAGFITGTFIFGRNLYTKRVEQFKK' A
#
# COMPACT_ATOMS: atom_id res chain seq x y z
N MET A 1 -0.93 15.02 -14.58
CA MET A 1 -1.23 14.91 -13.13
C MET A 1 -2.74 14.98 -12.94
N ILE A 2 -3.38 13.85 -12.65
CA ILE A 2 -4.81 13.84 -12.31
C ILE A 2 -4.95 14.56 -10.97
N LYS A 3 -5.69 15.69 -10.92
CA LYS A 3 -5.98 16.43 -9.69
C LYS A 3 -7.06 15.70 -8.89
N ILE A 4 -6.74 14.53 -8.34
CA ILE A 4 -7.61 13.87 -7.36
C ILE A 4 -7.53 14.63 -6.03
N ASN A 5 -8.67 14.82 -5.38
CA ASN A 5 -8.74 15.41 -4.05
C ASN A 5 -7.95 14.54 -3.05
N TYR A 6 -7.01 15.14 -2.32
CA TYR A 6 -6.17 14.46 -1.32
C TYR A 6 -6.99 13.61 -0.35
N LYS A 7 -8.19 14.07 0.05
CA LYS A 7 -9.08 13.31 0.94
C LYS A 7 -9.52 11.97 0.32
N ILE A 8 -9.87 11.99 -0.97
CA ILE A 8 -10.28 10.79 -1.73
C ILE A 8 -9.09 9.86 -1.94
N GLN A 9 -7.91 10.43 -2.21
CA GLN A 9 -6.66 9.69 -2.35
C GLN A 9 -6.28 8.95 -1.05
N PHE A 10 -6.47 9.60 0.10
CA PHE A 10 -6.25 8.99 1.41
C PHE A 10 -7.29 7.90 1.72
N LEU A 11 -8.55 8.10 1.34
CA LEU A 11 -9.58 7.08 1.50
C LEU A 11 -9.28 5.84 0.65
N LEU A 12 -8.92 6.02 -0.63
CA LEU A 12 -8.48 4.91 -1.49
C LEU A 12 -7.28 4.17 -0.90
N PHE A 13 -6.33 4.91 -0.34
CA PHE A 13 -5.15 4.35 0.30
C PHE A 13 -5.52 3.44 1.50
N LEU A 14 -6.42 3.90 2.37
CA LEU A 14 -6.93 3.10 3.50
C LEU A 14 -7.65 1.83 3.02
N VAL A 15 -8.48 1.95 1.98
CA VAL A 15 -9.17 0.79 1.40
C VAL A 15 -8.17 -0.23 0.86
N CYS A 16 -7.14 0.20 0.13
CA CYS A 16 -6.11 -0.72 -0.35
C CYS A 16 -5.32 -1.38 0.80
N LEU A 17 -5.00 -0.63 1.86
CA LEU A 17 -4.36 -1.17 3.07
C LEU A 17 -5.21 -2.27 3.71
N PHE A 18 -6.53 -2.09 3.76
CA PHE A 18 -7.45 -3.07 4.31
C PHE A 18 -7.46 -4.38 3.50
N PHE A 19 -7.58 -4.28 2.17
CA PHE A 19 -7.54 -5.46 1.29
C PHE A 19 -6.21 -6.21 1.39
N ILE A 20 -5.12 -5.49 1.61
CA ILE A 20 -3.80 -6.11 1.72
C ILE A 20 -3.57 -6.76 3.07
N GLY A 21 -4.08 -6.16 4.15
CA GLY A 21 -4.13 -6.81 5.45
C GLY A 21 -4.90 -8.12 5.40
N MET A 22 -6.05 -8.16 4.71
CA MET A 22 -6.81 -9.40 4.51
C MET A 22 -6.03 -10.42 3.68
N GLY A 23 -5.46 -10.01 2.53
CA GLY A 23 -4.68 -10.92 1.69
C GLY A 23 -3.44 -11.48 2.38
N LEU A 24 -2.73 -10.66 3.16
CA LEU A 24 -1.59 -11.10 3.98
C LEU A 24 -2.02 -12.06 5.09
N TYR A 25 -3.15 -11.81 5.75
CA TYR A 25 -3.69 -12.69 6.77
C TYR A 25 -4.02 -14.07 6.19
N GLU A 26 -4.72 -14.09 5.06
CA GLU A 26 -5.11 -15.32 4.37
C GLU A 26 -3.91 -16.09 3.81
N ILE A 27 -2.91 -15.40 3.24
CA ILE A 27 -1.64 -15.99 2.82
C ILE A 27 -0.85 -16.55 4.00
N ALA A 28 -0.83 -15.84 5.13
CA ALA A 28 -0.13 -16.30 6.32
C ALA A 28 -0.78 -17.55 6.92
N THR A 29 -2.12 -17.61 6.99
CA THR A 29 -2.84 -18.78 7.50
C THR A 29 -2.78 -19.96 6.53
N LEU A 30 -3.12 -19.76 5.25
CA LEU A 30 -3.14 -20.85 4.25
C LEU A 30 -1.72 -21.26 3.82
N GLY A 31 -0.78 -20.33 3.72
CA GLY A 31 0.60 -20.60 3.35
C GLY A 31 1.36 -21.39 4.43
N LEU A 32 1.02 -21.21 5.71
CA LEU A 32 1.53 -22.04 6.81
C LEU A 32 0.98 -23.47 6.75
N GLU A 33 -0.26 -23.66 6.30
CA GLU A 33 -0.89 -24.99 6.19
C GLU A 33 -0.45 -25.75 4.94
N GLU A 34 -0.26 -25.09 3.79
CA GLU A 34 0.07 -25.75 2.52
C GLU A 34 1.58 -25.93 2.25
N ASN A 35 2.47 -25.42 3.11
CA ASN A 35 3.93 -25.42 2.88
C ASN A 35 4.32 -24.80 1.52
N LYS A 36 3.44 -23.97 0.95
CA LYS A 36 3.67 -23.25 -0.30
C LYS A 36 4.66 -22.13 -0.04
N SER A 37 5.51 -21.85 -1.04
CA SER A 37 6.47 -20.76 -0.94
C SER A 37 5.77 -19.41 -0.75
N LEU A 38 5.79 -18.90 0.48
CA LEU A 38 5.27 -17.58 0.87
C LEU A 38 5.72 -16.46 -0.08
N PHE A 39 6.93 -16.58 -0.62
CA PHE A 39 7.52 -15.62 -1.55
C PHE A 39 6.70 -15.44 -2.84
N TRP A 40 6.15 -16.53 -3.38
CA TRP A 40 5.36 -16.48 -4.62
C TRP A 40 4.01 -15.81 -4.38
N GLN A 41 3.40 -16.07 -3.22
CA GLN A 41 2.13 -15.48 -2.80
C GLN A 41 2.28 -14.01 -2.40
N LEU A 42 3.44 -13.61 -1.85
CA LEU A 42 3.74 -12.21 -1.50
C LEU A 42 4.18 -11.36 -2.69
N SER A 43 4.67 -11.97 -3.78
CA SER A 43 5.19 -11.26 -4.95
C SER A 43 4.24 -10.21 -5.56
N PRO A 44 2.90 -10.42 -5.60
CA PRO A 44 1.97 -9.43 -6.12
C PRO A 44 1.86 -8.17 -5.25
N PHE A 45 2.22 -8.26 -3.96
CA PHE A 45 2.17 -7.14 -3.02
C PHE A 45 3.34 -6.17 -3.19
N ALA A 46 4.43 -6.58 -3.84
CA ALA A 46 5.62 -5.74 -4.04
C ALA A 46 5.28 -4.44 -4.81
N GLY A 47 4.41 -4.53 -5.82
CA GLY A 47 3.92 -3.36 -6.56
C GLY A 47 3.16 -2.39 -5.67
N PHE A 48 2.38 -2.90 -4.72
CA PHE A 48 1.66 -2.07 -3.76
C PHE A 48 2.60 -1.40 -2.75
N ILE A 49 3.58 -2.12 -2.20
CA ILE A 49 4.56 -1.56 -1.25
C ILE A 49 5.32 -0.41 -1.92
N THR A 50 5.76 -0.63 -3.16
CA THR A 50 6.47 0.39 -3.95
C THR A 50 5.58 1.60 -4.24
N GLY A 51 4.33 1.37 -4.63
CA GLY A 51 3.34 2.43 -4.86
C GLY A 51 3.02 3.23 -3.59
N THR A 52 2.87 2.55 -2.46
CA THR A 52 2.64 3.13 -1.13
C THR A 52 3.83 3.99 -0.70
N PHE A 53 5.06 3.51 -0.91
CA PHE A 53 6.27 4.25 -0.58
C PHE A 53 6.40 5.54 -1.40
N ILE A 54 6.16 5.47 -2.71
CA ILE A 54 6.18 6.64 -3.60
C ILE A 54 5.05 7.62 -3.23
N PHE A 55 3.85 7.10 -2.93
CA PHE A 55 2.71 7.92 -2.53
C PHE A 55 2.98 8.65 -1.21
N GLY A 56 3.47 7.94 -0.19
CA GLY A 56 3.86 8.51 1.10
C GLY A 56 4.96 9.55 0.97
N ARG A 57 6.00 9.26 0.17
CA ARG A 57 7.08 10.21 -0.13
C ARG A 57 6.55 11.48 -0.81
N ASN A 58 5.68 11.35 -1.80
CA ASN A 58 5.05 12.50 -2.47
C ASN A 58 4.15 13.32 -1.52
N LEU A 59 3.43 12.66 -0.61
CA LEU A 59 2.62 13.32 0.41
C LEU A 59 3.49 14.09 1.41
N TYR A 60 4.61 13.49 1.83
CA TYR A 60 5.57 14.12 2.75
C TYR A 60 6.26 15.31 2.10
N THR A 61 6.79 15.16 0.88
CA THR A 61 7.42 16.25 0.11
C THR A 61 6.44 17.41 -0.11
N LYS A 62 5.18 17.13 -0.48
CA LYS A 62 4.16 18.18 -0.65
C LYS A 62 3.79 18.88 0.66
N ARG A 63 3.81 18.19 1.81
CA ARG A 63 3.68 18.86 3.10
C ARG A 63 4.86 19.79 3.37
N VAL A 64 6.10 19.32 3.17
CA VAL A 64 7.30 20.11 3.41
C VAL A 64 7.34 21.39 2.55
N GLU A 65 6.87 21.33 1.30
CA GLU A 65 6.70 22.52 0.45
C GLU A 65 5.66 23.50 0.99
N GLN A 66 4.57 23.03 1.60
CA GLN A 66 3.56 23.90 2.20
C GLN A 66 4.03 24.56 3.51
N PHE A 67 4.98 23.95 4.23
CA PHE A 67 5.59 24.53 5.45
C PHE A 67 6.81 25.41 5.17
N LYS A 68 7.27 25.50 3.92
CA LYS A 68 8.39 26.35 3.52
C LYS A 68 7.96 27.76 3.08
N LYS A 69 6.68 28.10 3.26
CA LYS A 69 6.08 29.37 2.86
C LYS A 69 5.78 30.25 4.05
#